data_AF-A0A7K3ZWQ1-F1
#
_entry.id   AF-A0A7K3ZWQ1-F1
#
_cell.length_a   1.000
_cell.length_b   1.000
_cell.length_c   1.000
_cell.angle_alpha   90.00
_cell.angle_beta   90.00
_cell.angle_gamma   90.00
#
_symmetry.space_group_name_H-M   'P 1'
#
loop_
_entity.id
_entity.type
_entity.pdbx_description
1 polymer ?
#
loop_
_entity_poly.entity_id
_entity_poly.type
_entity_poly.pdbx_seq_one_letter_code
_entity_poly.pdbx_strand_id
1 'polypeptide(L)'
;ATARMVAGFWIIGVGLSLALGLAANLGLLYLAAAALAGGWLLWQNLDFVRHPTAERGERLFYQSANYRAVLFAALITDVLLRAGLGLGA
;
A
#
# COMPACT_ATOMS: atom_id res chain seq x y z
N ALA A 1 -1.49 8.92 -21.96
CA ALA A 1 -2.41 9.57 -21.01
C ALA A 1 -2.77 8.64 -19.83
N THR A 2 -3.28 7.44 -20.11
CA THR A 2 -3.75 6.47 -19.10
C THR A 2 -2.72 6.09 -18.03
N ALA A 3 -1.47 5.81 -18.39
CA ALA A 3 -0.44 5.43 -17.42
C ALA A 3 -0.16 6.52 -16.36
N ARG A 4 -0.13 7.80 -16.77
CA ARG A 4 0.11 8.93 -15.84
C ARG A 4 -1.06 9.14 -14.87
N MET A 5 -2.29 8.90 -15.34
CA MET A 5 -3.49 8.95 -14.49
C MET A 5 -3.48 7.83 -13.44
N VAL A 6 -3.16 6.58 -13.86
CA VAL A 6 -2.99 5.44 -12.96
C VAL A 6 -1.87 5.70 -11.94
N ALA A 7 -0.78 6.35 -12.35
CA ALA A 7 0.27 6.78 -11.44
C ALA A 7 -0.22 7.74 -10.36
N GLY A 8 -0.99 8.75 -10.73
CA GLY A 8 -1.61 9.68 -9.79
C GLY A 8 -2.48 8.99 -8.75
N PHE A 9 -3.34 8.06 -9.17
CA PHE A 9 -4.21 7.33 -8.24
C PHE A 9 -3.45 6.48 -7.24
N TRP A 10 -2.35 5.86 -7.64
CA TRP A 10 -1.54 5.07 -6.72
C TRP A 10 -0.75 5.92 -5.73
N ILE A 11 -0.22 7.07 -6.17
CA ILE A 11 0.42 8.03 -5.26
C ILE A 11 -0.58 8.46 -4.19
N ILE A 12 -1.79 8.83 -4.61
CA ILE A 12 -2.88 9.19 -3.68
C ILE A 12 -3.25 8.00 -2.80
N GLY A 13 -3.41 6.80 -3.35
CA GLY A 13 -3.79 5.60 -2.61
C GLY A 13 -2.78 5.20 -1.54
N VAL A 14 -1.48 5.24 -1.85
CA VAL A 14 -0.42 5.00 -0.86
C VAL A 14 -0.41 6.10 0.20
N GLY A 15 -0.55 7.37 -0.20
CA GLY A 15 -0.66 8.50 0.73
C GLY A 15 -1.83 8.35 1.70
N LEU A 16 -3.01 7.95 1.21
CA LEU A 16 -4.20 7.68 2.02
C LEU A 16 -4.02 6.47 2.94
N SER A 17 -3.26 5.46 2.52
CA SER A 17 -2.96 4.30 3.36
C SER A 17 -2.09 4.69 4.56
N LEU A 18 -1.09 5.55 4.34
CA LEU A 18 -0.27 6.09 5.43
C LEU A 18 -1.09 7.01 6.34
N ALA A 19 -1.91 7.88 5.76
CA ALA A 19 -2.81 8.77 6.52
C ALA A 19 -3.79 7.97 7.39
N LEU A 20 -4.34 6.86 6.89
CA LEU A 20 -5.16 5.93 7.66
C LEU A 20 -4.40 5.35 8.85
N GLY A 21 -3.16 4.91 8.63
CA GLY A 21 -2.29 4.39 9.69
C GLY A 21 -2.09 5.40 10.83
N LEU A 22 -1.87 6.66 10.50
CA LEU A 22 -1.71 7.73 11.47
C LEU A 22 -3.04 8.11 12.15
N ALA A 23 -4.11 8.28 11.39
CA ALA A 23 -5.41 8.73 11.89
C ALA A 23 -6.10 7.69 12.79
N ALA A 24 -5.97 6.40 12.47
CA ALA A 24 -6.50 5.30 13.26
C ALA A 24 -5.52 4.83 14.35
N ASN A 25 -4.40 5.55 14.54
CA ASN A 25 -3.35 5.22 15.49
C ASN A 25 -2.91 3.74 15.37
N LEU A 26 -2.77 3.23 14.15
CA LEU A 26 -2.33 1.86 13.88
C LEU A 26 -0.85 1.70 14.28
N GLY A 27 -0.42 0.44 14.46
CA GLY A 27 0.93 0.14 14.91
C GLY A 27 1.98 0.42 13.86
N LEU A 28 3.24 0.38 14.31
CA LEU A 28 4.40 0.50 13.43
C LEU A 28 4.43 -0.60 12.37
N LEU A 29 3.82 -1.76 12.65
CA LEU A 29 3.73 -2.87 11.69
C LEU A 29 2.91 -2.44 10.47
N TYR A 30 1.70 -1.91 10.66
CA TYR A 30 0.89 -1.39 9.56
C TYR A 30 1.60 -0.25 8.81
N LEU A 31 2.16 0.73 9.53
CA LEU A 31 2.83 1.87 8.91
C LEU A 31 4.06 1.45 8.09
N ALA A 32 4.88 0.53 8.61
CA ALA A 32 6.03 0.00 7.89
C ALA A 32 5.60 -0.81 6.66
N ALA A 33 4.57 -1.64 6.78
CA ALA A 33 4.02 -2.39 5.65
C ALA A 33 3.49 -1.46 4.56
N ALA A 34 2.73 -0.42 4.94
CA ALA A 34 2.22 0.59 4.02
C ALA A 34 3.35 1.36 3.31
N ALA A 35 4.38 1.78 4.04
CA ALA A 35 5.51 2.51 3.48
C ALA A 35 6.36 1.65 2.53
N LEU A 36 6.72 0.43 2.95
CA LEU A 36 7.60 -0.45 2.17
C LEU A 36 6.89 -1.00 0.94
N ALA A 37 5.71 -1.60 1.11
CA ALA A 37 4.97 -2.17 0.00
C ALA A 37 4.40 -1.06 -0.91
N GLY A 38 4.02 0.08 -0.35
CA GLY A 38 3.58 1.26 -1.10
C GLY A 38 4.72 1.85 -1.92
N GLY A 39 5.90 2.05 -1.32
CA GLY A 39 7.10 2.51 -2.02
C GLY A 39 7.49 1.58 -3.17
N TRP A 40 7.43 0.26 -2.95
CA TRP A 40 7.67 -0.74 -3.99
C TRP A 40 6.66 -0.66 -5.14
N LEU A 41 5.38 -0.46 -4.83
CA LEU A 41 4.33 -0.28 -5.85
C LEU A 41 4.53 1.01 -6.63
N LEU A 42 4.85 2.12 -5.96
CA LEU A 42 5.11 3.41 -6.61
C LEU A 42 6.34 3.38 -7.50
N TRP A 43 7.39 2.66 -7.10
CA TRP A 43 8.58 2.47 -7.94
C TRP A 43 8.24 1.74 -9.24
N GLN A 44 7.48 0.64 -9.17
CA GLN A 44 7.01 -0.08 -10.37
C GLN A 44 6.07 0.77 -11.22
N ASN A 45 5.27 1.63 -10.58
CA ASN A 45 4.38 2.54 -11.29
C ASN A 45 5.16 3.62 -12.07
N LEU A 46 6.19 4.19 -11.46
CA LEU A 46 7.09 5.12 -12.14
C LEU A 46 7.81 4.45 -13.32
N ASP A 47 8.23 3.20 -13.15
CA ASP A 47 8.82 2.40 -14.24
C ASP A 47 7.83 2.13 -15.38
N PHE A 48 6.56 1.84 -15.06
CA PHE A 48 5.48 1.67 -16.05
C PHE A 48 5.16 2.97 -16.80
N VAL A 49 5.17 4.12 -16.12
CA VAL A 49 4.97 5.42 -16.78
C VAL A 49 6.08 5.73 -17.77
N ARG A 50 7.33 5.37 -17.45
CA ARG A 50 8.49 5.59 -18.32
C ARG A 50 8.53 4.64 -19.51
N HIS A 51 8.14 3.37 -19.31
CA HIS A 51 8.06 2.40 -20.40
C HIS A 51 6.71 1.67 -20.36
N PRO A 52 5.68 2.22 -21.00
CA PRO A 52 4.34 1.65 -20.96
C PRO A 52 4.26 0.41 -21.86
N THR A 53 4.26 -0.78 -21.26
CA THR A 53 4.03 -2.06 -21.94
C THR A 53 2.90 -2.84 -21.27
N ALA A 54 2.20 -3.70 -22.02
CA ALA A 54 1.08 -4.50 -21.49
C ALA A 54 1.52 -5.37 -20.30
N GLU A 55 2.65 -6.06 -20.41
CA GLU A 55 3.25 -6.90 -19.37
C GLU A 55 3.51 -6.13 -18.06
N ARG A 56 4.03 -4.89 -18.16
CA ARG A 56 4.26 -4.04 -16.98
C ARG A 56 2.95 -3.57 -16.34
N GLY A 57 1.93 -3.30 -17.15
CA GLY A 57 0.59 -2.96 -16.68
C GLY A 57 -0.06 -4.12 -15.93
N GLU A 58 0.05 -5.34 -16.46
CA GLU A 58 -0.42 -6.56 -15.81
C GLU A 58 0.31 -6.79 -14.48
N ARG A 59 1.65 -6.69 -14.48
CA ARG A 59 2.44 -6.80 -13.25
C ARG A 59 2.02 -5.75 -12.22
N LEU A 60 1.80 -4.50 -12.63
CA LEU A 60 1.32 -3.44 -11.74
C LEU A 60 -0.05 -3.77 -11.14
N PHE A 61 -0.96 -4.38 -11.92
CA PHE A 61 -2.24 -4.85 -11.43
C PHE A 61 -2.08 -5.93 -10.34
N TYR A 62 -1.28 -6.97 -10.56
CA TYR A 62 -1.02 -7.99 -9.54
C TYR A 62 -0.33 -7.41 -8.29
N GLN A 63 0.63 -6.52 -8.48
CA GLN A 63 1.34 -5.85 -7.38
C GLN A 63 0.39 -4.99 -6.56
N SER A 64 -0.61 -4.38 -7.19
CA SER A 64 -1.64 -3.65 -6.48
C SER A 64 -2.56 -4.52 -5.62
N ALA A 65 -2.87 -5.73 -6.08
CA ALA A 65 -3.63 -6.71 -5.31
C ALA A 65 -2.79 -7.19 -4.11
N ASN A 66 -1.52 -7.50 -4.34
CA ASN A 66 -0.58 -7.88 -3.28
C ASN A 66 -0.38 -6.78 -2.25
N TYR A 67 -0.23 -5.52 -2.68
CA TYR A 67 -0.15 -4.36 -1.77
C TYR A 67 -1.34 -4.31 -0.82
N ARG A 68 -2.56 -4.42 -1.36
CA ARG A 68 -3.79 -4.44 -0.54
C ARG A 68 -3.84 -5.65 0.39
N ALA A 69 -3.46 -6.83 -0.09
CA ALA A 69 -3.41 -8.04 0.74
C ALA A 69 -2.43 -7.87 1.92
N VAL A 70 -1.25 -7.30 1.67
CA VAL A 70 -0.25 -6.99 2.70
C VAL A 70 -0.80 -5.98 3.72
N LEU A 71 -1.47 -4.91 3.26
CA LEU A 71 -2.11 -3.95 4.17
C LEU A 71 -3.18 -4.60 5.04
N PHE A 72 -4.03 -5.45 4.46
CA PHE A 72 -5.06 -6.17 5.22
C PHE A 72 -4.44 -7.11 6.26
N ALA A 73 -3.43 -7.88 5.89
CA ALA A 73 -2.71 -8.75 6.82
C ALA A 73 -2.10 -7.93 7.96
N ALA A 74 -1.38 -6.85 7.63
CA ALA A 74 -0.75 -5.98 8.61
C ALA A 74 -1.77 -5.33 9.57
N LEU A 75 -2.91 -4.86 9.04
CA LEU A 75 -4.01 -4.31 9.83
C LEU A 75 -4.54 -5.34 10.82
N ILE A 76 -4.86 -6.55 10.35
CA ILE A 76 -5.38 -7.64 11.18
C ILE A 76 -4.36 -7.99 12.26
N THR A 77 -3.09 -8.13 11.90
CA THR A 77 -2.02 -8.42 12.86
C THR A 77 -1.92 -7.34 13.92
N ASP A 78 -1.94 -6.06 13.55
CA ASP A 78 -1.89 -4.96 14.53
C ASP A 78 -3.08 -4.97 15.48
N VAL A 79 -4.29 -5.19 14.97
CA VAL A 79 -5.52 -5.26 15.78
C VAL A 79 -5.45 -6.44 16.76
N LEU A 80 -5.05 -7.62 16.29
CA LEU A 80 -4.92 -8.82 17.12
C LEU A 80 -3.82 -8.67 18.17
N LEU A 81 -2.68 -8.06 17.83
CA LEU A 81 -1.60 -7.80 18.79
C LEU A 81 -2.07 -6.84 19.88
N ARG A 82 -2.77 -5.76 19.52
CA ARG A 82 -3.30 -4.80 20.51
C ARG A 82 -4.36 -5.43 21.41
N ALA A 83 -5.29 -6.17 20.83
CA ALA A 83 -6.32 -6.88 21.58
C ALA A 83 -5.74 -7.95 22.51
N GLY A 84 -4.79 -8.75 22.02
CA GLY A 84 -4.16 -9.83 22.78
C GLY A 84 -3.22 -9.35 23.89
N LEU A 85 -2.55 -8.22 23.69
CA LEU A 85 -1.68 -7.60 24.71
C LEU A 85 -2.46 -6.78 25.75
N GLY A 86 -3.81 -6.73 25.66
CA GLY A 86 -4.62 -5.92 26.57
C GLY A 86 -4.40 -4.41 26.43
N LEU A 87 -3.77 -3.96 25.34
CA LEU A 87 -3.54 -2.55 25.02
C LEU A 87 -4.80 -1.91 24.42
N GLY A 88 -5.97 -2.31 24.91
CA GLY A 88 -7.26 -1.82 24.44
C GLY A 88 -7.41 -0.32 24.69
N ALA A 89 -7.67 0.39 23.58
CA ALA A 89 -8.10 1.79 23.37
C ALA A 89 -8.04 2.74 24.58
#